data_AF-A0A0G4MXF2-F1
#
_entry.id   AF-A0A0G4MXF2-F1
#
_cell.length_a   1.000
_cell.length_b   1.000
_cell.length_c   1.000
_cell.angle_alpha   90.00
_cell.angle_beta   90.00
_cell.angle_gamma   90.00
#
_symmetry.space_group_name_H-M   'P 1'
#
loop_
_entity.id
_entity.type
_entity.pdbx_description
1 polymer ?
#
loop_
_entity_poly.entity_id
_entity_poly.type
_entity_poly.pdbx_seq_one_letter_code
_entity_poly.pdbx_strand_id
1 'polypeptide(L)'
;MGSTQFGNFHNFCRDSTLPVCNVLSDAHDQSGPWGGCELRGISVGGDRRLGNLGSIIIAALAIATSAFLLFKSERKKAAVGRREMQIFLATYILISLAEIFTVGEFPLHDGVRIVR
;
A
#
# COMPACT_ATOMS: atom_id res chain seq x y z
N MET A 1 -29.94 -8.14 -16.87
CA MET A 1 -28.55 -7.99 -17.34
C MET A 1 -28.21 -6.51 -17.34
N GLY A 2 -27.13 -6.11 -16.65
CA GLY A 2 -26.53 -4.77 -16.79
C GLY A 2 -26.81 -3.77 -15.66
N SER A 3 -26.33 -4.01 -14.45
CA SER A 3 -26.10 -2.94 -13.46
C SER A 3 -24.67 -3.04 -12.93
N THR A 4 -23.70 -2.96 -13.84
CA THR A 4 -22.32 -2.76 -13.42
C THR A 4 -22.24 -1.40 -12.73
N GLN A 5 -22.04 -1.40 -11.42
CA GLN A 5 -21.86 -0.22 -10.57
C GLN A 5 -20.47 0.42 -10.81
N PHE A 6 -20.08 0.56 -12.09
CA PHE A 6 -18.82 1.20 -12.46
C PHE A 6 -18.82 2.64 -11.95
N GLY A 7 -17.82 2.99 -11.14
CA GLY A 7 -17.70 4.32 -10.53
C GLY A 7 -18.41 4.49 -9.18
N ASN A 8 -19.11 3.47 -8.67
CA ASN A 8 -19.61 3.50 -7.30
C ASN A 8 -18.52 3.07 -6.32
N PHE A 9 -17.68 4.03 -5.92
CA PHE A 9 -16.56 3.79 -5.01
C PHE A 9 -17.00 3.53 -3.56
N HIS A 10 -18.26 3.81 -3.19
CA HIS A 10 -18.73 3.62 -1.81
C HIS A 10 -18.69 2.14 -1.39
N ASN A 11 -19.34 1.25 -2.16
CA ASN A 11 -19.31 -0.18 -1.85
C ASN A 11 -17.90 -0.77 -2.03
N PHE A 12 -17.14 -0.25 -2.98
CA PHE A 12 -15.79 -0.71 -3.26
C PHE A 12 -14.82 -0.41 -2.12
N CYS A 13 -14.81 0.83 -1.62
CA CYS A 13 -13.95 1.24 -0.51
C CYS A 13 -14.46 0.74 0.86
N ARG A 14 -15.74 0.36 0.97
CA ARG A 14 -16.24 -0.37 2.15
C ARG A 14 -15.60 -1.75 2.28
N ASP A 15 -15.41 -2.44 1.15
CA ASP A 15 -15.04 -3.87 1.13
C ASP A 15 -13.56 -4.10 0.74
N SER A 16 -12.81 -3.05 0.39
CA SER A 16 -11.42 -3.16 -0.10
C SER A 16 -10.56 -1.99 0.34
N THR A 17 -9.28 -2.25 0.60
CA THR A 17 -8.33 -1.26 1.11
C THR A 17 -7.39 -0.73 0.01
N LEU A 18 -7.96 -0.18 -1.06
CA LEU A 18 -7.16 0.24 -2.20
C LEU A 18 -6.67 1.69 -2.07
N PRO A 19 -5.54 2.06 -2.71
CA PRO A 19 -5.00 3.41 -2.62
C PRO A 19 -5.98 4.52 -3.04
N VAL A 20 -6.90 4.23 -3.98
CA VAL A 20 -7.94 5.18 -4.41
C VAL A 20 -8.87 5.60 -3.25
N CYS A 21 -9.05 4.74 -2.24
CA CYS A 21 -9.90 5.03 -1.09
C CYS A 21 -9.26 6.10 -0.18
N ASN A 22 -7.92 6.18 -0.10
CA ASN A 22 -7.25 7.30 0.58
C ASN A 22 -7.50 8.66 -0.11
N VAL A 23 -7.80 8.67 -1.41
CA VAL A 23 -8.08 9.92 -2.13
C VAL A 23 -9.52 10.37 -1.91
N LEU A 24 -10.44 9.42 -1.76
CA LEU A 24 -11.88 9.66 -1.65
C LEU A 24 -12.37 9.87 -0.21
N SER A 25 -11.51 9.67 0.78
CA SER A 25 -11.83 9.89 2.20
C SER A 25 -11.52 11.33 2.61
N ASP A 26 -12.30 11.85 3.55
CA ASP A 26 -12.11 13.21 4.07
C ASP A 26 -10.80 13.35 4.87
N ALA A 27 -10.39 12.29 5.56
CA ALA A 27 -9.16 12.23 6.35
C ALA A 27 -7.91 11.79 5.56
N HIS A 28 -8.07 11.54 4.26
CA HIS A 28 -7.02 11.02 3.37
C HIS A 28 -6.40 9.68 3.81
N ASP A 29 -7.20 8.85 4.45
CA ASP A 29 -6.86 7.49 4.90
C ASP A 29 -7.93 6.46 4.48
N GLN A 30 -7.83 5.24 4.99
CA GLN A 30 -8.76 4.16 4.66
C GLN A 30 -10.10 4.27 5.44
N SER A 31 -10.24 5.22 6.36
CA SER A 31 -11.41 5.43 7.23
C SER A 31 -12.37 6.50 6.67
N GLY A 32 -12.91 6.26 5.48
CA GLY A 32 -13.88 7.18 4.85
C GLY A 32 -15.35 6.89 5.21
N PRO A 33 -16.29 7.69 4.66
CA PRO A 33 -17.72 7.65 4.99
C PRO A 33 -18.48 6.45 4.39
N TRP A 34 -17.77 5.40 3.97
CA TRP A 34 -18.34 4.19 3.37
C TRP A 34 -18.78 3.13 4.39
N GLY A 35 -18.40 3.30 5.66
CA GLY A 35 -18.66 2.31 6.72
C GLY A 35 -17.87 1.00 6.50
N GLY A 36 -18.28 -0.06 7.20
CA GLY A 36 -17.63 -1.38 7.13
C GLY A 36 -16.70 -1.69 8.30
N CYS A 37 -15.98 -2.81 8.20
CA CYS A 37 -15.02 -3.25 9.21
C CYS A 37 -13.63 -2.73 8.90
N GLU A 38 -13.11 -1.83 9.73
CA GLU A 38 -11.75 -1.31 9.62
C GLU A 38 -10.70 -2.35 10.08
N LEU A 39 -9.62 -2.47 9.32
CA LEU A 39 -8.49 -3.34 9.64
C LEU A 39 -7.55 -2.66 10.66
N ARG A 40 -8.04 -2.40 11.88
CA ARG A 40 -7.32 -1.65 12.93
C ARG A 40 -6.04 -2.29 13.48
N GLY A 41 -5.78 -3.55 13.14
CA GLY A 41 -4.59 -4.32 13.54
C GLY A 41 -4.22 -4.23 15.03
N ILE A 42 -2.93 -4.06 15.33
CA ILE A 42 -2.39 -4.07 16.72
C ILE A 42 -2.14 -2.65 17.24
N SER A 43 -2.38 -2.44 18.53
CA SER A 43 -1.98 -1.19 19.21
C SER A 43 -0.48 -1.20 19.50
N VAL A 44 0.20 -0.08 19.25
CA VAL A 44 1.64 0.11 19.51
C VAL A 44 1.89 1.06 20.69
N GLY A 45 0.86 1.27 21.52
CA GLY A 45 0.90 2.14 22.69
C GLY A 45 0.17 3.47 22.47
N GLY A 46 -0.67 3.82 23.45
CA GLY A 46 -1.62 4.93 23.36
C GLY A 46 -2.71 4.66 22.31
N ASP A 47 -3.15 5.71 21.63
CA ASP A 47 -4.17 5.64 20.57
C ASP A 47 -3.59 5.26 19.19
N ARG A 48 -2.28 4.98 19.11
CA ARG A 48 -1.61 4.61 17.86
C ARG A 48 -1.78 3.13 17.56
N ARG A 49 -2.16 2.82 16.33
CA ARG A 49 -2.34 1.45 15.84
C ARG A 49 -1.55 1.23 14.56
N LEU A 50 -1.08 0.01 14.37
CA LEU A 50 -0.62 -0.50 13.08
C LEU A 50 -1.80 -1.20 12.45
N GLY A 51 -2.46 -0.51 11.50
CA GLY A 51 -3.53 -1.10 10.73
C GLY A 51 -3.00 -2.10 9.68
N ASN A 52 -3.93 -2.79 9.04
CA ASN A 52 -3.73 -3.71 7.92
C ASN A 52 -2.37 -4.46 7.90
N LEU A 53 -2.09 -5.18 8.99
CA LEU A 53 -0.83 -5.91 9.19
C LEU A 53 -0.51 -6.88 8.06
N GLY A 54 -1.55 -7.47 7.46
CA GLY A 54 -1.41 -8.36 6.31
C GLY A 54 -0.72 -7.66 5.13
N SER A 55 -1.18 -6.46 4.76
CA SER A 55 -0.56 -5.67 3.69
C SER A 55 0.89 -5.30 4.05
N ILE A 56 1.15 -4.85 5.28
CA ILE A 56 2.52 -4.50 5.73
C ILE A 56 3.48 -5.69 5.60
N ILE A 57 3.10 -6.86 6.09
CA ILE A 57 3.95 -8.06 6.07
C ILE A 57 4.22 -8.51 4.64
N ILE A 58 3.18 -8.57 3.79
CA ILE A 58 3.33 -8.97 2.40
C ILE A 58 4.20 -7.97 1.63
N ALA A 59 3.99 -6.66 1.83
CA ALA A 59 4.80 -5.62 1.22
C ALA A 59 6.27 -5.69 1.68
N ALA A 60 6.54 -5.95 2.96
CA ALA A 60 7.90 -6.15 3.47
C ALA A 60 8.59 -7.35 2.81
N LEU A 61 7.90 -8.49 2.68
CA LEU A 61 8.42 -9.67 1.98
C LEU A 61 8.63 -9.40 0.48
N ALA A 62 7.74 -8.64 -0.15
CA ALA A 62 7.86 -8.23 -1.54
C ALA A 62 9.09 -7.35 -1.77
N ILE A 63 9.36 -6.39 -0.87
CA ILE A 63 10.56 -5.54 -0.90
C ILE A 63 11.81 -6.39 -0.72
N ALA A 64 11.86 -7.26 0.30
CA ALA A 64 13.02 -8.11 0.56
C ALA A 64 13.34 -9.02 -0.63
N THR A 65 12.32 -9.66 -1.21
CA THR A 65 12.45 -10.52 -2.38
C THR A 65 12.92 -9.72 -3.59
N SER A 66 12.34 -8.54 -3.83
CA SER A 66 12.70 -7.69 -4.97
C SER A 66 14.12 -7.15 -4.86
N ALA A 67 14.55 -6.75 -3.66
CA ALA A 67 15.92 -6.32 -3.39
C ALA A 67 16.92 -7.47 -3.61
N PHE A 68 16.58 -8.68 -3.15
CA PHE A 68 17.38 -9.88 -3.42
C PHE A 68 17.51 -10.18 -4.92
N LEU A 69 16.41 -10.11 -5.67
CA LEU A 69 16.41 -10.31 -7.13
C LEU A 69 17.20 -9.21 -7.85
N LEU A 70 17.09 -7.95 -7.41
CA LEU A 70 17.83 -6.83 -7.95
C LEU A 70 19.35 -7.03 -7.77
N PHE A 71 19.77 -7.44 -6.57
CA PHE A 71 21.17 -7.78 -6.29
C PHE A 71 21.67 -8.96 -7.15
N LYS A 72 20.84 -10.00 -7.34
CA LYS A 72 21.16 -11.13 -8.22
C LYS A 72 21.26 -10.73 -9.69
N SER A 73 20.45 -9.75 -10.14
CA SER A 73 20.41 -9.26 -11.52
C SER A 73 21.74 -8.63 -11.95
N GLU A 74 22.40 -7.88 -11.06
CA GLU A 74 23.73 -7.28 -11.32
C GLU A 74 24.83 -8.32 -11.57
N ARG A 75 24.73 -9.50 -10.97
CA ARG A 75 25.79 -10.53 -11.06
C ARG A 75 25.82 -11.30 -12.39
N LYS A 76 24.80 -11.16 -13.26
CA LYS A 76 24.77 -11.83 -14.56
C LYS A 76 25.21 -10.89 -15.69
N LYS A 77 26.32 -11.23 -16.36
CA LYS A 77 26.97 -10.40 -17.40
C LYS A 77 26.31 -10.45 -18.79
N ALA A 78 25.31 -11.30 -19.04
CA ALA A 78 24.78 -11.54 -20.40
C ALA A 78 23.26 -11.78 -20.46
N ALA A 79 22.46 -10.90 -19.83
CA ALA A 79 21.00 -10.93 -19.95
C ALA A 79 20.49 -9.70 -20.72
N VAL A 80 19.81 -9.95 -21.85
CA VAL A 80 18.98 -8.94 -22.53
C VAL A 80 17.82 -8.57 -21.59
N GLY A 81 17.54 -7.28 -21.42
CA GLY A 81 16.51 -6.81 -20.48
C GLY A 81 16.97 -6.59 -19.03
N ARG A 82 18.28 -6.70 -18.72
CA ARG A 82 18.78 -6.45 -17.35
C ARG A 82 18.36 -5.08 -16.80
N ARG A 83 18.52 -4.01 -17.59
CA ARG A 83 18.18 -2.65 -17.16
C ARG A 83 16.67 -2.47 -16.98
N GLU A 84 15.87 -3.01 -17.89
CA GLU A 84 14.41 -2.97 -17.80
C GLU A 84 13.93 -3.67 -16.53
N MET A 85 14.45 -4.86 -16.25
CA MET A 85 14.07 -5.61 -15.05
C MET A 85 14.55 -4.94 -13.75
N GLN A 86 15.71 -4.28 -13.78
CA GLN A 86 16.18 -3.49 -12.64
C GLN A 86 15.26 -2.30 -12.36
N ILE A 87 14.86 -1.57 -13.40
CA ILE A 87 13.93 -0.44 -13.27
C ILE A 87 12.58 -0.92 -12.76
N PHE A 88 12.06 -2.04 -13.29
CA PHE A 88 10.83 -2.66 -12.82
C PHE A 88 10.91 -3.01 -11.33
N LEU A 89 11.95 -3.74 -10.90
CA LEU A 89 12.11 -4.14 -9.51
C LEU A 89 12.32 -2.95 -8.57
N ALA A 90 13.11 -1.94 -8.98
CA ALA A 90 13.32 -0.73 -8.20
C ALA A 90 12.01 0.07 -8.03
N THR A 91 11.23 0.20 -9.10
CA THR A 91 9.91 0.86 -9.06
C THR A 91 8.93 0.07 -8.21
N TYR A 92 8.92 -1.25 -8.32
CA TYR A 92 8.07 -2.12 -7.51
C TYR A 92 8.40 -2.03 -6.01
N ILE A 93 9.68 -1.88 -5.64
CA ILE A 93 10.10 -1.59 -4.27
C ILE A 93 9.53 -0.24 -3.81
N LEU A 94 9.62 0.81 -4.63
CA LEU A 94 9.06 2.14 -4.30
C LEU A 94 7.54 2.08 -4.09
N ILE A 95 6.80 1.39 -4.96
CA ILE A 95 5.35 1.22 -4.81
C ILE A 95 5.01 0.41 -3.57
N SER A 96 5.77 -0.64 -3.27
CA SER A 96 5.58 -1.44 -2.05
C SER A 96 5.87 -0.64 -0.77
N LEU A 97 6.81 0.31 -0.81
CA LEU A 97 7.03 1.25 0.29
C LEU A 97 5.84 2.19 0.46
N ALA A 98 5.30 2.73 -0.64
CA ALA A 98 4.11 3.57 -0.59
C ALA A 98 2.90 2.80 -0.03
N GLU A 99 2.71 1.53 -0.42
CA GLU A 99 1.66 0.65 0.11
C GLU A 99 1.69 0.55 1.64
N ILE A 100 2.87 0.38 2.25
CA ILE A 100 3.03 0.29 3.71
C ILE A 100 2.53 1.56 4.40
N PHE A 101 2.85 2.74 3.87
CA PHE A 101 2.47 4.02 4.48
C PHE A 101 1.05 4.48 4.14
N THR A 102 0.47 3.97 3.05
CA THR A 102 -0.85 4.41 2.56
C THR A 102 -1.95 3.44 2.95
N VAL A 103 -1.81 2.15 2.61
CA VAL A 103 -2.80 1.11 2.87
C VAL A 103 -2.52 0.38 4.18
N GLY A 104 -1.25 0.32 4.60
CA GLY A 104 -0.85 -0.27 5.87
C GLY A 104 -1.24 0.56 7.10
N GLU A 105 -1.82 1.76 6.95
CA GLU A 105 -2.19 2.66 8.07
C GLU A 105 -1.07 2.79 9.12
N PHE A 106 0.18 2.93 8.65
CA PHE A 106 1.32 3.06 9.55
C PHE A 106 1.19 4.36 10.36
N PRO A 107 1.39 4.35 11.69
CA PRO A 107 1.20 5.52 12.53
C PRO A 107 2.30 6.56 12.25
N LEU A 108 2.00 7.47 11.33
CA LEU A 108 2.81 8.64 11.01
C LEU A 108 2.48 9.76 11.99
N HIS A 109 3.46 10.62 12.27
CA HIS A 109 3.23 11.80 13.10
C HIS A 109 2.34 12.82 12.36
N ASP A 110 1.39 13.44 13.07
CA ASP A 110 0.44 14.40 12.51
C ASP A 110 1.09 15.52 11.67
N GLY A 111 2.29 15.98 12.03
CA GLY A 111 3.01 17.01 11.26
C GLY A 111 3.48 16.58 9.86
N VAL A 112 3.40 15.28 9.53
CA VAL A 112 3.75 14.73 8.21
C VAL A 112 2.51 14.56 7.34
N ARG A 113 1.31 14.55 7.92
CA ARG A 113 0.05 14.53 7.17
C ARG A 113 -0.25 15.95 6.70
N ILE A 114 -0.80 16.09 5.48
CA ILE A 114 -1.32 17.38 5.01
C ILE A 114 -2.60 17.65 5.82
N VAL A 115 -2.44 18.23 7.01
CA VAL A 115 -3.55 18.71 7.83
C VAL A 115 -4.00 20.02 7.19
N ARG A 116 -5.26 20.07 6.72
CA ARG A 116 -5.90 21.33 6.31
C ARG A 116 -6.26 22.16 7.53
#